data_AF-A0A2V6H4C8-F1
#
_entry.id   AF-A0A2V6H4C8-F1
#
_cell.length_a   1.000
_cell.length_b   1.000
_cell.length_c   1.000
_cell.angle_alpha   90.00
_cell.angle_beta   90.00
_cell.angle_gamma   90.00
#
_symmetry.space_group_name_H-M   'P 1'
#
loop_
_entity.id
_entity.type
_entity.pdbx_description
1 polymer ?
#
loop_
_entity_poly.entity_id
_entity_poly.type
_entity_poly.pdbx_seq_one_letter_code
_entity_poly.pdbx_strand_id
1 'polypeptide(L)'
;MNPKIICLLTAASLTLNGALFAAGGKTYEITGTVVAATGSTLAVQKGTEKYEFAIDPVTIKGSAELKVGSTVTVTYVMSATKIEGASASSSKEETKASPTP
;
A
#
# COMPACT_ATOMS: atom_id res chain seq x y z
N MET A 1 41.81 -9.05 19.14
CA MET A 1 40.70 -8.32 18.51
C MET A 1 40.70 -8.65 17.02
N ASN A 2 39.70 -9.40 16.55
CA ASN A 2 39.70 -9.99 15.21
C ASN A 2 39.12 -8.99 14.18
N PRO A 3 39.89 -8.51 13.18
CA PRO A 3 39.45 -7.46 12.26
C PRO A 3 38.27 -7.88 11.37
N LYS A 4 37.95 -9.17 11.32
CA LYS A 4 36.82 -9.74 10.57
C LYS A 4 35.46 -9.47 11.21
N ILE A 5 35.42 -9.03 12.47
CA ILE A 5 34.17 -8.71 13.19
C ILE A 5 33.85 -7.20 13.13
N ILE A 6 34.78 -6.36 12.69
CA ILE A 6 34.59 -4.90 12.62
C ILE A 6 34.04 -4.44 11.26
N CYS A 7 34.16 -5.27 10.20
CA CYS A 7 33.54 -4.97 8.89
C CYS A 7 32.11 -5.49 8.71
N LEU A 8 31.62 -6.38 9.58
CA LEU A 8 30.26 -6.93 9.43
C LEU A 8 29.19 -6.13 10.21
N LEU A 9 29.56 -4.96 10.73
CA LEU A 9 28.66 -4.06 11.46
C LEU A 9 28.41 -2.73 10.72
N THR A 10 28.84 -2.62 9.45
CA THR A 10 28.86 -1.36 8.68
C THR A 10 28.09 -1.44 7.35
N ALA A 11 27.15 -2.38 7.21
CA ALA A 11 26.23 -2.43 6.06
C ALA A 11 24.77 -2.08 6.46
N ALA A 12 24.61 -1.35 7.56
CA ALA A 12 23.32 -0.89 8.10
C ALA A 12 22.92 0.52 7.64
N SER A 13 23.46 1.01 6.52
CA SER A 13 23.20 2.38 6.07
C SER A 13 22.99 2.44 4.56
N LEU A 14 21.87 3.06 4.16
CA LEU A 14 21.48 3.44 2.79
C LEU A 14 20.72 2.39 1.95
N THR A 15 19.52 2.04 2.40
CA THR A 15 18.40 1.86 1.46
C THR A 15 17.21 2.72 1.86
N LEU A 16 17.45 4.03 2.03
CA LEU A 16 16.38 5.02 1.91
C LEU A 16 16.03 5.12 0.42
N ASN A 17 15.26 4.16 -0.08
CA ASN A 17 14.49 4.34 -1.31
C ASN A 17 13.39 5.35 -0.98
N GLY A 18 13.77 6.63 -0.96
CA GLY A 18 12.83 7.73 -1.07
C GLY A 18 12.17 7.62 -2.42
N ALA A 19 11.12 6.80 -2.48
CA ALA A 19 10.20 6.77 -3.60
C ALA A 19 9.49 8.12 -3.57
N LEU A 20 10.07 9.07 -4.30
CA LEU A 20 9.53 10.38 -4.59
C LEU A 20 8.31 10.18 -5.49
N PHE A 21 7.23 9.63 -4.95
CA PHE A 21 5.98 9.54 -5.68
C PHE A 21 5.22 10.84 -5.51
N ALA A 22 4.82 11.34 -6.68
CA ALA A 22 3.93 12.45 -6.94
C ALA A 22 2.78 12.55 -5.93
N ALA A 23 2.14 13.72 -5.87
CA ALA A 23 0.90 13.99 -5.15
C ALA A 23 -0.27 13.07 -5.60
N GLY A 24 -0.15 11.78 -5.33
CA GLY A 24 -1.14 10.72 -5.51
C GLY A 24 -1.53 10.21 -4.13
N GLY A 25 -2.77 9.71 -4.01
CA GLY A 25 -3.41 9.42 -2.73
C GLY A 25 -2.59 8.56 -1.76
N LYS A 26 -3.04 8.55 -0.50
CA LYS A 26 -2.42 7.73 0.56
C LYS A 26 -2.22 6.29 0.09
N THR A 27 -1.02 5.78 0.27
CA THR A 27 -0.70 4.38 0.07
C THR A 27 -1.16 3.57 1.28
N TYR A 28 -1.80 2.44 1.01
CA TYR A 28 -2.29 1.49 1.99
C TYR A 28 -1.62 0.14 1.78
N GLU A 29 -1.59 -0.66 2.84
CA GLU A 29 -1.08 -2.02 2.79
C GLU A 29 -2.08 -3.00 3.39
N ILE A 30 -2.15 -4.18 2.78
CA ILE A 30 -2.94 -5.28 3.29
C ILE A 30 -2.16 -6.59 3.16
N THR A 31 -2.09 -7.35 4.25
CA THR A 31 -1.51 -8.70 4.23
C THR A 31 -2.63 -9.72 4.30
N GLY A 32 -2.60 -10.70 3.40
CA GLY A 32 -3.57 -11.79 3.37
C GLY A 32 -3.14 -12.94 2.47
N THR A 33 -4.01 -13.92 2.33
CA THR A 33 -3.76 -15.14 1.56
C THR A 33 -4.29 -15.01 0.15
N VAL A 34 -3.49 -15.34 -0.87
CA VAL A 34 -3.95 -15.36 -2.27
C VAL A 34 -4.99 -16.45 -2.45
N VAL A 35 -6.17 -16.09 -2.94
CA VAL A 35 -7.23 -17.06 -3.28
C VAL A 35 -7.38 -17.24 -4.79
N ALA A 36 -7.03 -16.23 -5.58
CA ALA A 36 -6.93 -16.31 -7.03
C ALA A 36 -5.97 -15.24 -7.55
N ALA A 37 -5.21 -15.57 -8.60
CA ALA A 37 -4.42 -14.60 -9.35
C ALA A 37 -4.62 -14.92 -10.84
N THR A 38 -5.21 -13.96 -11.56
CA THR A 38 -5.21 -13.96 -13.02
C THR A 38 -4.19 -12.93 -13.48
N GLY A 39 -3.70 -13.02 -14.71
CA GLY A 39 -2.66 -12.12 -15.21
C GLY A 39 -2.96 -10.62 -15.05
N SER A 40 -4.24 -10.23 -14.85
CA SER A 40 -4.69 -8.86 -14.62
C SER A 40 -5.44 -8.62 -13.30
N THR A 41 -5.70 -9.66 -12.49
CA THR A 41 -6.42 -9.52 -11.22
C THR A 41 -5.80 -10.35 -10.10
N LEU A 42 -5.79 -9.81 -8.89
CA LEU A 42 -5.33 -10.50 -7.69
C LEU A 42 -6.43 -10.47 -6.63
N ALA A 43 -6.84 -11.65 -6.16
CA ALA A 43 -7.76 -11.82 -5.07
C ALA A 43 -7.02 -12.29 -3.81
N VAL A 44 -7.20 -11.56 -2.71
CA VAL A 44 -6.59 -11.83 -1.42
C VAL A 44 -7.67 -11.94 -0.34
N GLN A 45 -7.56 -12.93 0.52
CA GLN A 45 -8.42 -13.09 1.69
C GLN A 45 -7.71 -12.60 2.95
N LYS A 46 -8.37 -11.75 3.72
CA LYS A 46 -7.94 -11.28 5.03
C LYS A 46 -9.07 -11.52 6.04
N GLY A 47 -8.88 -12.50 6.92
CA GLY A 47 -9.95 -12.95 7.81
C GLY A 47 -11.13 -13.52 7.02
N THR A 48 -12.31 -12.93 7.19
CA THR A 48 -13.54 -13.29 6.48
C THR A 48 -13.80 -12.45 5.23
N GLU A 49 -12.98 -11.42 4.97
CA GLU A 49 -13.16 -10.52 3.84
C GLU A 49 -12.24 -10.89 2.68
N LYS A 50 -12.76 -10.77 1.46
CA LYS A 50 -12.03 -10.96 0.21
C LYS A 50 -11.86 -9.62 -0.49
N TYR A 51 -10.62 -9.31 -0.84
CA TYR A 51 -10.20 -8.10 -1.56
C TYR A 51 -9.77 -8.48 -2.97
N GLU A 52 -10.20 -7.70 -3.96
CA GLU A 52 -9.80 -7.87 -5.36
C GLU A 52 -9.09 -6.62 -5.87
N PHE A 53 -7.93 -6.82 -6.47
CA PHE A 53 -7.07 -5.78 -7.01
C PHE A 53 -6.92 -5.98 -8.51
N ALA A 54 -7.12 -4.92 -9.28
CA ALA A 54 -6.62 -4.88 -10.64
C ALA A 54 -5.10 -4.73 -10.58
N ILE A 55 -4.39 -5.62 -11.26
CA ILE A 55 -2.93 -5.60 -11.34
C ILE A 55 -2.50 -5.47 -12.80
N ASP A 56 -1.40 -4.76 -13.02
CA ASP A 56 -0.73 -4.76 -14.31
C ASP A 56 0.50 -5.68 -14.21
N PRO A 57 0.54 -6.80 -14.94
CA PRO A 57 1.64 -7.77 -14.86
C PRO A 57 2.99 -7.19 -15.27
N VAL A 58 3.02 -6.09 -16.03
CA VAL A 58 4.24 -5.39 -16.43
C VAL A 58 4.83 -4.59 -15.27
N THR A 59 3.98 -4.02 -14.40
CA THR A 59 4.41 -3.17 -13.27
C THR A 59 4.69 -3.96 -12.00
N ILE A 60 4.06 -5.13 -11.82
CA ILE A 60 4.35 -6.05 -10.72
C ILE A 60 5.67 -6.76 -11.02
N LYS A 61 6.77 -6.06 -10.75
CA LYS A 61 8.13 -6.57 -10.95
C LYS A 61 8.40 -7.70 -9.96
N GLY A 62 8.35 -8.93 -10.45
CA GLY A 62 8.36 -10.11 -9.61
C GLY A 62 6.94 -10.49 -9.20
N SER A 63 6.15 -10.96 -10.17
CA SER A 63 5.19 -12.04 -9.93
C SER A 63 5.96 -13.23 -9.34
N ALA A 64 6.44 -13.10 -8.11
CA ALA A 64 6.82 -14.21 -7.26
C ALA A 64 5.56 -15.05 -7.27
N GLU A 65 5.61 -16.12 -8.06
CA GLU A 65 4.52 -16.98 -8.46
C GLU A 65 3.37 -16.86 -7.46
N LEU A 66 2.36 -16.02 -7.80
CA LEU A 66 1.26 -15.65 -6.89
C LEU A 66 0.39 -16.88 -6.73
N LYS A 67 0.92 -17.84 -5.99
CA LYS A 67 0.37 -19.17 -5.79
C LYS A 67 -0.80 -19.02 -4.86
N VAL A 68 -1.93 -19.56 -5.28
CA VAL A 68 -3.09 -19.73 -4.42
C VAL A 68 -2.64 -20.41 -3.12
N GLY A 69 -3.06 -19.86 -1.99
CA GLY A 69 -2.65 -20.28 -0.65
C GLY A 69 -1.42 -19.57 -0.09
N SER A 70 -0.69 -18.77 -0.87
CA SER A 70 0.47 -18.03 -0.37
C SER A 70 0.06 -16.75 0.35
N THR A 71 0.77 -16.41 1.43
CA THR A 71 0.60 -15.11 2.10
C THR A 71 1.35 -14.02 1.36
N VAL A 72 0.68 -12.92 1.07
CA VAL A 72 1.24 -11.75 0.38
C VAL A 72 0.86 -10.46 1.08
N THR A 73 1.73 -9.45 0.97
CA THR A 73 1.41 -8.07 1.33
C THR A 73 1.21 -7.28 0.04
N VAL A 74 0.05 -6.65 -0.10
CA VAL A 74 -0.32 -5.83 -1.25
C VAL A 74 -0.27 -4.37 -0.83
N THR A 75 0.61 -3.61 -1.47
CA THR A 75 0.68 -2.15 -1.34
C THR A 75 -0.16 -1.53 -2.47
N TYR A 76 -1.15 -0.71 -2.12
CA TYR A 76 -2.10 -0.16 -3.09
C TYR A 76 -2.52 1.28 -2.75
N VAL A 77 -3.05 1.98 -3.74
CA VAL A 77 -3.67 3.30 -3.56
C VAL A 77 -5.17 3.15 -3.76
N MET A 78 -5.97 3.69 -2.84
CA MET A 78 -7.42 3.78 -3.02
C MET A 78 -7.77 5.01 -3.86
N SER A 79 -8.37 4.76 -5.02
CA SER A 79 -8.78 5.82 -5.96
C SER A 79 -10.28 5.75 -6.21
N ALA A 80 -10.97 6.88 -6.10
CA ALA A 80 -12.36 7.00 -6.50
C ALA A 80 -12.46 7.20 -8.02
N THR A 81 -13.27 6.39 -8.70
CA THR A 81 -13.50 6.51 -10.16
C THR A 81 -14.62 7.49 -10.49
N LYS A 82 -15.58 7.68 -9.56
CA LYS A 82 -16.68 8.63 -9.67
C LYS A 82 -17.13 9.04 -8.27
N ILE A 83 -17.41 10.33 -8.09
CA ILE A 83 -18.00 10.88 -6.87
C ILE A 83 -19.26 11.61 -7.29
N GLU A 84 -20.42 11.18 -6.79
CA GLU A 84 -21.69 11.90 -6.95
C GLU A 84 -22.05 12.55 -5.62
N GLY A 85 -22.19 13.88 -5.62
CA GLY A 85 -22.56 14.66 -4.44
C GLY A 85 -23.98 15.19 -4.54
N ALA A 86 -24.72 15.15 -3.42
CA ALA A 86 -25.91 15.97 -3.26
C ALA A 86 -25.50 17.45 -3.23
N SER A 87 -26.14 18.29 -4.04
CA SER A 87 -25.99 19.74 -3.99
C SER A 87 -26.28 20.23 -2.57
N ALA A 88 -25.28 20.82 -1.91
CA ALA A 88 -25.49 21.68 -0.77
C ALA A 88 -24.81 23.02 -1.05
N SER A 89 -25.65 23.98 -1.49
CA SER A 89 -25.38 25.40 -1.41
C SER A 89 -24.87 25.79 -0.02
N SER A 90 -23.81 26.62 0.02
CA SER A 90 -23.48 27.60 1.08
C SER A 90 -23.41 27.09 2.53
N SER A 91 -22.29 27.14 3.25
CA SER A 91 -21.68 28.41 3.71
C SER A 91 -20.33 28.18 4.41
N LYS A 92 -19.32 28.91 3.96
CA LYS A 92 -18.45 29.83 4.74
C LYS A 92 -17.96 29.40 6.13
N GLU A 93 -16.63 29.18 6.17
CA GLU A 93 -15.64 29.85 7.05
C GLU A 93 -15.05 29.10 8.24
N GLU A 94 -13.72 29.19 8.23
CA GLU A 94 -12.70 28.80 9.19
C GLU A 94 -12.95 29.37 10.58
N THR A 95 -12.44 28.69 11.62
CA THR A 95 -11.48 29.26 12.61
C THR A 95 -11.57 28.55 13.98
N LYS A 96 -10.49 27.80 14.26
CA LYS A 96 -9.67 27.87 15.48
C LYS A 96 -10.12 27.17 16.78
N ALA A 97 -9.24 26.21 17.14
CA ALA A 97 -8.68 25.90 18.46
C ALA A 97 -9.55 25.24 19.55
N SER A 98 -9.07 24.06 19.97
CA SER A 98 -9.19 23.38 21.27
C SER A 98 -9.00 24.31 22.50
N PRO A 99 -9.27 23.90 23.77
CA PRO A 99 -9.56 22.54 24.26
C PRO A 99 -10.69 22.40 25.34
N THR A 100 -10.88 21.13 25.71
CA THR A 100 -11.71 20.42 26.71
C THR A 100 -11.81 21.05 28.12
N PRO A 101 -12.92 20.81 28.86
CA PRO A 101 -13.07 21.18 30.29
C PRO A 101 -12.11 20.45 31.23
#